data_AF-A0A357VA69-F1
#
_entry.id   AF-A0A357VA69-F1
#
_cell.length_a   1.000
_cell.length_b   1.000
_cell.length_c   1.000
_cell.angle_alpha   90.00
_cell.angle_beta   90.00
_cell.angle_gamma   90.00
#
_symmetry.space_group_name_H-M   'P 1'
#
loop_
_entity.id
_entity.type
_entity.pdbx_description
1 polymer ?
#
loop_
_entity_poly.entity_id
_entity_poly.type
_entity_poly.pdbx_seq_one_letter_code
_entity_poly.pdbx_strand_id
1 'polypeptide(L)' 'MPEPQILVLVGVIFLIAGGVKGVVGVGLPTVAMGLMTAVIGLHEAVQLVVVPALVTNIWQGAIGGNFTV' A
#
# COMPACT_ATOMS: atom_id res chain seq x y z
N MET A 1 -3.69 -10.39 -18.75
CA MET A 1 -4.41 -10.57 -17.47
C MET A 1 -3.35 -10.92 -16.44
N PRO A 2 -3.29 -10.29 -15.26
CA PRO A 2 -2.26 -10.63 -14.28
C PRO A 2 -2.40 -12.11 -13.89
N GLU A 3 -1.28 -12.81 -13.91
CA GLU A 3 -1.20 -14.21 -13.51
C GLU A 3 -1.73 -14.37 -12.07
N PRO A 4 -2.54 -15.40 -11.76
CA PRO A 4 -3.14 -15.56 -10.42
C PRO A 4 -2.13 -15.49 -9.26
N GLN A 5 -0.90 -15.93 -9.49
CA GLN A 5 0.19 -15.86 -8.50
C GLN A 5 0.54 -14.42 -8.13
N ILE A 6 0.49 -13.48 -9.08
CA ILE A 6 0.80 -12.06 -8.85
C ILE A 6 -0.27 -11.43 -7.97
N LEU A 7 -1.54 -11.76 -8.18
CA LEU A 7 -2.64 -11.27 -7.35
C LEU A 7 -2.50 -11.72 -5.88
N VAL A 8 -2.16 -12.99 -5.66
CA VAL A 8 -1.89 -13.52 -4.31
C VAL A 8 -0.71 -12.81 -3.67
N LEU A 9 0.39 -12.63 -4.41
CA LEU A 9 1.58 -11.91 -3.93
C LEU A 9 1.24 -10.47 -3.51
N VAL A 10 0.53 -9.72 -4.36
CA VAL A 10 0.11 -8.35 -4.09
C VAL A 10 -0.77 -8.29 -2.84
N GLY A 11 -1.71 -9.23 -2.69
CA GLY A 11 -2.54 -9.35 -1.50
C GLY A 11 -1.73 -9.57 -0.22
N VAL A 12 -0.77 -10.49 -0.24
CA VAL A 12 0.12 -10.75 0.91
C VAL A 12 0.95 -9.51 1.25
N ILE A 13 1.53 -8.85 0.25
CA ILE A 13 2.33 -7.64 0.45
C ILE A 13 1.47 -6.52 1.06
N PHE A 14 0.23 -6.33 0.60
CA PHE A 14 -0.66 -5.33 1.17
C PHE A 14 -1.13 -5.66 2.59
N LEU A 15 -1.31 -6.93 2.94
CA LEU A 15 -1.59 -7.32 4.32
C LEU A 15 -0.42 -6.95 5.25
N ILE A 16 0.81 -7.27 4.85
CA ILE A 16 2.02 -6.93 5.63
C ILE A 16 2.19 -5.42 5.74
N ALA A 17 2.18 -4.72 4.60
CA ALA A 17 2.40 -3.28 4.55
C ALA A 17 1.27 -2.50 5.26
N GLY A 18 0.03 -2.98 5.17
CA GLY A 18 -1.12 -2.45 5.89
C GLY A 18 -0.99 -2.63 7.40
N GLY A 19 -0.51 -3.80 7.85
CA GLY A 19 -0.19 -4.04 9.25
C GLY A 19 0.86 -3.06 9.79
N VAL A 20 1.96 -2.88 9.06
CA VAL A 20 3.00 -1.89 9.41
C VAL A 20 2.41 -0.47 9.50
N LYS A 21 1.63 -0.07 8.50
CA LYS A 21 0.96 1.23 8.51
C LYS A 21 -0.02 1.38 9.69
N GLY A 22 -0.71 0.33 10.09
CA GLY A 22 -1.61 0.36 11.25
C GLY A 22 -0.86 0.58 12.57
N VAL A 23 0.34 0.01 12.72
CA VAL A 23 1.16 0.16 13.93
C VAL A 23 1.91 1.49 13.95
N VAL A 24 2.52 1.88 12.82
CA VAL A 24 3.41 3.05 12.72
C VAL A 24 2.67 4.33 12.31
N GLY A 25 1.49 4.21 11.70
CA GLY A 25 0.74 5.32 11.10
C GLY A 25 1.19 5.66 9.67
N VAL A 26 2.46 5.43 9.34
CA VAL A 26 3.05 5.65 8.01
C VAL A 26 3.83 4.42 7.56
N GLY A 27 3.90 4.14 6.25
CA GLY A 27 4.80 3.09 5.73
C GLY A 27 4.23 2.12 4.68
N LEU A 28 2.93 2.16 4.37
CA LEU A 28 2.37 1.32 3.29
C LEU A 28 3.17 1.47 1.98
N PRO A 29 3.47 2.69 1.48
CA PRO A 29 4.26 2.82 0.26
C PRO A 29 5.68 2.27 0.41
N THR A 30 6.34 2.52 1.53
CA THR A 30 7.74 2.10 1.74
C THR A 30 7.88 0.58 1.75
N VAL A 31 7.02 -0.12 2.51
CA VAL A 31 7.05 -1.59 2.61
C VAL A 31 6.57 -2.22 1.31
N ALA A 32 5.45 -1.74 0.77
CA ALA A 32 4.87 -2.32 -0.44
C ALA A 32 5.76 -2.11 -1.66
N MET A 33 6.36 -0.92 -1.83
CA MET A 33 7.31 -0.66 -2.91
C MET A 33 8.57 -1.49 -2.75
N GLY A 34 9.16 -1.58 -1.55
CA GLY A 34 10.35 -2.40 -1.31
C GLY A 34 10.17 -3.87 -1.71
N LEU A 35 8.99 -4.44 -1.44
CA LEU A 35 8.68 -5.82 -1.77
C LEU A 35 8.22 -6.02 -3.22
N MET A 36 7.33 -5.18 -3.75
CA MET A 36 6.79 -5.35 -5.10
C MET A 36 7.79 -4.97 -6.19
N THR A 37 8.58 -3.91 -6.01
CA THR A 37 9.56 -3.47 -7.03
C THR A 37 10.57 -4.56 -7.37
N ALA A 38 10.93 -5.39 -6.38
CA ALA A 38 11.84 -6.52 -6.55
C ALA A 38 11.26 -7.66 -7.39
N VAL A 39 9.93 -7.77 -7.48
CA VAL A 39 9.26 -8.89 -8.15
C VAL A 39 8.64 -8.50 -9.49
N ILE A 40 7.95 -7.37 -9.53
CA ILE A 40 7.17 -6.93 -10.69
C ILE A 40 7.69 -5.63 -11.31
N GLY A 41 8.76 -5.04 -10.78
CA GLY A 41 9.34 -3.80 -11.28
C GLY A 41 8.72 -2.55 -10.67
N LEU A 42 9.41 -1.41 -10.85
CA LEU A 42 9.02 -0.13 -10.25
C LEU A 42 7.72 0.42 -10.83
N HIS A 43 7.59 0.38 -12.15
CA HIS A 43 6.46 0.99 -12.84
C HIS A 43 5.13 0.34 -12.44
N GLU A 44 5.07 -0.99 -12.44
CA GLU A 44 3.90 -1.78 -12.06
C GLU A 44 3.60 -1.65 -10.56
N ALA A 45 4.63 -1.66 -9.70
CA ALA A 45 4.46 -1.49 -8.26
C ALA A 45 3.83 -0.13 -7.92
N VAL A 46 4.28 0.97 -8.54
CA VAL A 46 3.71 2.30 -8.31
C VAL A 46 2.22 2.32 -8.64
N GLN A 47 1.83 1.76 -9.78
CA GLN A 47 0.42 1.74 -10.21
C GLN A 47 -0.49 1.03 -9.21
N LEU A 48 -0.03 -0.08 -8.63
CA LEU A 48 -0.79 -0.85 -7.64
C LEU A 48 -0.85 -0.18 -6.27
N VAL A 49 0.23 0.46 -5.83
CA VAL A 49 0.36 1.02 -4.47
C VAL A 49 -0.37 2.36 -4.30
N VAL A 50 -0.41 3.20 -5.36
CA VAL A 50 -0.92 4.58 -5.26
C VAL A 50 -2.36 4.63 -4.75
N VAL A 51 -3.27 3.87 -5.36
CA VAL A 51 -4.70 3.88 -5.01
C VAL A 51 -4.93 3.47 -3.54
N PRO A 52 -4.48 2.29 -3.06
CA PRO A 52 -4.71 1.88 -1.67
C PRO A 52 -3.98 2.79 -0.66
N ALA A 53 -2.81 3.34 -0.99
CA ALA A 53 -2.12 4.30 -0.13
C ALA A 53 -2.93 5.58 0.06
N LEU A 54 -3.48 6.13 -1.03
CA LEU A 54 -4.34 7.31 -0.98
C LEU A 54 -5.62 7.03 -0.20
N VAL A 55 -6.32 5.94 -0.50
CA VAL A 55 -7.57 5.57 0.19
C VAL A 55 -7.35 5.46 1.69
N THR A 56 -6.30 4.74 2.12
CA THR A 56 -6.03 4.55 3.56
C THR A 56 -5.54 5.83 4.24
N ASN A 57 -4.77 6.69 3.55
CA ASN A 57 -4.38 8.01 4.07
C ASN A 57 -5.59 8.93 4.24
N ILE A 58 -6.47 9.00 3.23
CA ILE A 58 -7.68 9.84 3.25
C ILE A 58 -8.60 9.37 4.38
N TRP A 59 -8.81 8.06 4.47
CA TRP A 59 -9.61 7.47 5.54
C TRP A 59 -9.05 7.82 6.93
N GLN A 60 -7.75 7.62 7.15
CA GLN A 60 -7.09 7.97 8.42
C GLN A 60 -7.23 9.46 8.76
N GLY A 61 -7.11 10.36 7.78
CA GLY A 61 -7.34 11.78 8.00
C GLY A 61 -8.80 12.09 8.35
N ALA A 62 -9.76 11.40 7.72
CA ALA A 62 -11.19 11.65 7.89
C ALA A 62 -11.64 11.23 9.29
N ILE A 63 -11.21 10.05 9.73
CA ILE A 63 -11.50 9.56 11.09
C ILE A 63 -10.65 10.26 12.15
N GLY A 64 -9.46 10.73 11.79
CA GLY A 64 -8.53 11.37 12.71
C GLY A 64 -8.87 12.83 13.02
N GLY A 65 -9.81 13.45 12.30
CA GLY A 65 -10.30 14.80 12.57
C GLY A 65 -9.33 15.95 12.24
N ASN A 66 -8.10 15.65 11.78
CA ASN A 66 -7.04 16.63 11.53
C ASN A 66 -6.98 17.14 10.08
N PHE A 67 -8.10 17.12 9.35
CA PHE A 67 -8.16 17.71 8.01
C PHE A 67 -8.34 19.23 8.02
N THR A 68 -8.56 19.84 9.18
CA THR A 68 -8.71 21.28 9.33
C THR A 68 -7.41 21.85 9.92
N VAL A 69 -6.84 22.84 9.23
CA VAL A 69 -5.64 23.61 9.64
C VAL A 69 -5.99 24.51 10.81
#